data_AF-A0A498FCV8-F1
#
_entry.id   AF-A0A498FCV8-F1
#
_cell.length_a   1.000
_cell.length_b   1.000
_cell.length_c   1.000
_cell.angle_alpha   90.00
_cell.angle_beta   90.00
_cell.angle_gamma   90.00
#
_symmetry.space_group_name_H-M   'P 1'
#
loop_
_entity.id
_entity.type
_entity.pdbx_description
1 polymer ?
#
loop_
_entity_poly.entity_id
_entity_poly.type
_entity_poly.pdbx_seq_one_letter_code
_entity_poly.pdbx_strand_id
1 'polypeptide(L)'
;TWDERDISRILDRYGEEKFARSIARRIIKEREKAPIEKTGELAELIKESIPAATRRTGGHPAKRSFQALRIAVNDELGAEEEALEQTIRCLKPGGRASVITFHSLEDRICKQMFSKYVEKCTCPTDFPLCVCGNKGKMKLINRK
;
A
#
# COMPACT_ATOMS: atom_id res chain seq x y z
N THR A 1 -14.18 16.48 -2.70
CA THR A 1 -14.61 15.07 -2.58
C THR A 1 -14.01 14.28 -3.72
N TRP A 2 -13.71 12.99 -3.54
CA TRP A 2 -13.12 12.14 -4.59
C TRP A 2 -14.11 11.83 -5.71
N ASP A 3 -13.64 11.85 -6.95
CA ASP A 3 -14.41 11.43 -8.13
C ASP A 3 -14.44 9.89 -8.29
N GLU A 4 -15.18 9.37 -9.27
CA GLU A 4 -15.26 7.91 -9.51
C GLU A 4 -13.88 7.27 -9.76
N ARG A 5 -13.00 7.96 -10.50
CA ARG A 5 -11.69 7.45 -10.87
C ARG A 5 -10.75 7.45 -9.68
N ASP A 6 -10.81 8.47 -8.84
CA ASP A 6 -10.07 8.56 -7.59
C ASP A 6 -10.47 7.41 -6.66
N ILE A 7 -11.76 7.21 -6.44
CA ILE A 7 -12.26 6.12 -5.58
C ILE A 7 -11.84 4.76 -6.15
N SER A 8 -12.03 4.54 -7.45
CA SER A 8 -11.62 3.28 -8.09
C SER A 8 -10.12 3.04 -7.93
N ARG A 9 -9.29 4.08 -8.08
CA ARG A 9 -7.84 3.96 -7.94
C ARG A 9 -7.43 3.64 -6.50
N ILE A 10 -8.06 4.30 -5.52
CA ILE A 10 -7.85 4.05 -4.10
C ILE A 10 -8.16 2.58 -3.76
N LEU A 11 -9.35 2.12 -4.15
CA LEU A 11 -9.82 0.75 -3.88
C LEU A 11 -8.91 -0.31 -4.53
N ASP A 12 -8.50 -0.08 -5.78
CA ASP A 12 -7.62 -0.98 -6.51
C ASP A 12 -6.21 -1.01 -5.90
N ARG A 13 -5.58 0.17 -5.76
CA ARG A 13 -4.18 0.29 -5.33
C ARG A 13 -3.96 -0.10 -3.86
N TYR A 14 -4.83 0.36 -2.98
CA TYR A 14 -4.64 0.19 -1.53
C TYR A 14 -5.42 -0.99 -0.95
N GLY A 15 -6.49 -1.43 -1.62
CA GLY A 15 -7.32 -2.55 -1.16
C GLY A 15 -7.14 -3.83 -1.95
N GLU A 16 -6.44 -3.81 -3.09
CA GLU A 16 -6.40 -4.92 -4.06
C GLU A 16 -7.84 -5.41 -4.36
N GLU A 17 -8.77 -4.46 -4.52
CA GLU A 17 -10.20 -4.70 -4.67
C GLU A 17 -10.57 -4.99 -6.13
N LYS A 18 -10.96 -6.24 -6.42
CA LYS A 18 -11.28 -6.70 -7.78
C LYS A 18 -12.46 -5.95 -8.39
N PHE A 19 -13.40 -5.48 -7.56
CA PHE A 19 -14.59 -4.79 -7.99
C PHE A 19 -14.50 -3.26 -7.84
N ALA A 20 -13.28 -2.70 -7.74
CA ALA A 20 -13.03 -1.29 -7.47
C ALA A 20 -13.86 -0.33 -8.34
N ARG A 21 -13.91 -0.56 -9.66
CA ARG A 21 -14.69 0.26 -10.60
C ARG A 21 -16.19 0.18 -10.34
N SER A 22 -16.72 -1.02 -10.10
CA SER A 22 -18.15 -1.25 -9.82
C SER A 22 -18.56 -0.54 -8.53
N ILE A 23 -17.76 -0.72 -7.47
CA ILE A 23 -17.97 -0.10 -6.17
C ILE A 23 -17.91 1.43 -6.29
N ALA A 24 -16.89 1.98 -6.96
CA ALA A 24 -16.74 3.43 -7.15
C ALA A 24 -17.95 4.04 -7.86
N ARG A 25 -18.39 3.43 -8.97
CA ARG A 25 -19.56 3.87 -9.72
C ARG A 25 -20.82 3.88 -8.85
N ARG A 26 -21.00 2.84 -8.04
CA ARG A 26 -22.17 2.75 -7.15
C ARG A 26 -22.14 3.78 -6.03
N ILE A 27 -20.96 4.06 -5.46
CA ILE A 27 -20.77 5.12 -4.47
C ILE A 27 -21.14 6.49 -5.06
N ILE A 28 -20.65 6.82 -6.25
CA ILE A 28 -20.97 8.09 -6.91
C ILE A 28 -22.47 8.20 -7.19
N LYS A 29 -23.08 7.15 -7.75
CA LYS A 29 -24.52 7.11 -8.01
C LYS A 29 -25.36 7.29 -6.75
N GLU A 30 -24.93 6.74 -5.61
CA GLU A 30 -25.67 6.93 -4.36
C GLU A 30 -25.47 8.35 -3.81
N ARG A 31 -24.26 8.90 -3.90
CA ARG A 31 -23.95 10.28 -3.52
C ARG A 31 -24.75 11.34 -4.31
N GLU A 32 -25.12 11.04 -5.54
CA GLU A 32 -26.00 11.90 -6.35
C GLU A 32 -27.41 12.02 -5.76
N LYS A 33 -27.87 11.02 -4.99
CA LYS A 33 -29.18 11.04 -4.33
C LYS A 33 -29.10 11.65 -2.94
N ALA A 34 -28.13 11.21 -2.14
CA ALA A 34 -27.93 11.66 -0.77
C ALA A 34 -26.48 11.41 -0.31
N PRO A 35 -25.94 12.21 0.64
CA PRO A 35 -24.66 11.92 1.27
C PRO A 35 -24.65 10.53 1.95
N ILE A 36 -23.51 9.85 1.89
CA ILE A 36 -23.27 8.60 2.63
C ILE A 36 -22.59 9.00 3.94
N GLU A 37 -23.25 8.75 5.07
CA GLU A 37 -22.82 9.28 6.38
C GLU A 37 -22.38 8.19 7.35
N LYS A 38 -22.84 6.95 7.15
CA LYS A 38 -22.57 5.83 8.05
C LYS A 38 -21.75 4.74 7.37
N THR A 39 -20.90 4.10 8.15
CA THR A 39 -20.08 2.97 7.69
C THR A 39 -20.95 1.78 7.26
N GLY A 40 -22.09 1.55 7.91
CA GLY A 40 -23.03 0.49 7.53
C GLY A 40 -23.64 0.70 6.14
N GLU A 41 -23.97 1.95 5.79
CA GLU A 41 -24.48 2.31 4.45
C GLU A 41 -23.43 2.00 3.38
N LEU A 42 -22.19 2.45 3.62
CA LEU A 42 -21.08 2.18 2.71
C LEU A 42 -20.80 0.67 2.57
N ALA A 43 -20.86 -0.08 3.68
CA ALA A 43 -20.62 -1.53 3.68
C ALA A 43 -21.67 -2.28 2.82
N GLU A 44 -22.95 -1.92 2.95
CA GLU A 44 -24.00 -2.51 2.11
C GLU A 44 -23.86 -2.10 0.65
N LEU A 45 -23.52 -0.83 0.34
CA LEU A 45 -23.26 -0.40 -1.03
C LEU A 45 -22.14 -1.20 -1.70
N ILE A 46 -21.05 -1.45 -0.97
CA ILE A 46 -19.93 -2.28 -1.45
C ILE A 46 -20.39 -3.71 -1.69
N LYS A 47 -21.08 -4.31 -0.72
CA LYS A 47 -21.58 -5.69 -0.79
C LYS A 47 -22.53 -5.91 -1.97
N GLU A 48 -23.41 -4.95 -2.24
CA GLU A 48 -24.33 -4.96 -3.39
C GLU A 48 -23.61 -4.79 -4.73
N SER A 49 -22.43 -4.17 -4.73
CA SER A 49 -21.57 -4.02 -5.92
C SER A 49 -20.78 -5.29 -6.28
N ILE A 50 -20.81 -6.31 -5.41
CA ILE A 50 -20.05 -7.55 -5.54
C ILE A 50 -20.98 -8.72 -5.89
N PRO A 51 -20.64 -9.57 -6.88
CA PRO A 51 -21.43 -10.75 -7.23
C PRO A 51 -21.68 -11.69 -6.05
N ALA A 52 -22.90 -12.21 -5.93
CA ALA A 52 -23.31 -13.07 -4.81
C ALA A 52 -22.42 -14.32 -4.66
N ALA A 53 -21.94 -14.89 -5.77
CA ALA A 53 -21.02 -16.03 -5.74
C ALA A 53 -19.70 -15.70 -5.02
N THR A 54 -19.15 -14.49 -5.25
CA THR A 54 -17.91 -14.03 -4.62
C THR A 54 -18.09 -13.64 -3.16
N ARG A 55 -19.32 -13.35 -2.72
CA ARG A 55 -19.65 -13.06 -1.31
C ARG A 55 -19.64 -14.30 -0.42
N ARG A 56 -19.74 -15.51 -0.98
CA ARG A 56 -19.86 -16.77 -0.22
C ARG A 56 -18.51 -17.31 0.27
N THR A 57 -17.41 -16.79 -0.25
CA THR A 57 -16.05 -17.24 0.09
C THR A 57 -15.23 -16.09 0.63
N GLY A 58 -14.50 -16.32 1.72
CA GLY A 58 -13.64 -15.32 2.35
C GLY A 58 -14.32 -14.54 3.50
N GLY A 59 -13.66 -13.45 3.92
CA GLY A 59 -14.14 -12.58 4.98
C GLY A 59 -15.21 -11.57 4.53
N HIS A 60 -15.53 -10.61 5.39
CA HIS A 60 -16.52 -9.58 5.09
C HIS A 60 -16.20 -8.85 3.76
N PRO A 61 -17.14 -8.78 2.78
CA PRO A 61 -16.88 -8.23 1.44
C PRO A 61 -16.32 -6.81 1.43
N ALA A 62 -16.76 -5.96 2.36
CA ALA A 62 -16.29 -4.58 2.45
C ALA A 62 -14.88 -4.42 3.05
N LYS A 63 -14.26 -5.46 3.63
CA LYS A 63 -13.02 -5.35 4.40
C LYS A 63 -11.88 -4.67 3.61
N ARG A 64 -11.65 -5.09 2.37
CA ARG A 64 -10.61 -4.54 1.49
C ARG A 64 -10.87 -3.08 1.14
N SER A 65 -12.12 -2.75 0.85
CA SER A 65 -12.52 -1.38 0.55
C SER A 65 -12.33 -0.45 1.75
N PHE A 66 -12.70 -0.88 2.96
CA PHE A 66 -12.44 -0.09 4.18
C PHE A 66 -10.95 0.05 4.47
N GLN A 67 -10.15 -0.99 4.27
CA GLN A 67 -8.70 -0.90 4.37
C GLN A 67 -8.13 0.15 3.40
N ALA A 68 -8.54 0.11 2.13
CA ALA A 68 -8.09 1.05 1.12
C ALA A 68 -8.42 2.51 1.48
N LEU A 69 -9.65 2.73 1.95
CA LEU A 69 -10.11 4.05 2.36
C LEU A 69 -9.36 4.54 3.61
N ARG A 70 -9.11 3.66 4.58
CA ARG A 70 -8.31 3.98 5.78
C ARG A 70 -6.90 4.44 5.39
N ILE A 71 -6.25 3.67 4.51
CA ILE A 71 -4.93 4.00 3.97
C ILE A 71 -4.94 5.36 3.26
N ALA A 72 -5.91 5.60 2.37
CA ALA A 72 -5.98 6.83 1.59
C ALA A 72 -6.32 8.07 2.41
N VAL A 73 -7.22 7.96 3.40
CA VAL A 73 -7.63 9.09 4.25
C VAL A 73 -6.48 9.55 5.14
N ASN A 74 -5.71 8.61 5.70
CA ASN A 74 -4.64 8.92 6.65
C ASN A 74 -3.26 9.03 5.99
N ASP A 75 -3.15 8.89 4.67
CA ASP A 75 -1.89 8.81 3.93
C ASP A 75 -0.88 7.83 4.57
N GLU A 76 -1.37 6.65 5.00
CA GLU A 76 -0.59 5.71 5.83
C GLU A 76 0.73 5.31 5.17
N LEU A 77 0.70 5.09 3.84
CA LEU A 77 1.88 4.65 3.09
C LEU A 77 2.88 5.77 2.84
N GLY A 78 2.41 7.01 2.63
CA GLY A 78 3.28 8.18 2.51
C GLY A 78 4.03 8.44 3.82
N ALA A 79 3.30 8.42 4.93
CA ALA A 79 3.88 8.54 6.27
C ALA A 79 4.89 7.43 6.58
N GLU A 80 4.61 6.18 6.17
CA GLU A 80 5.55 5.07 6.31
C GLU A 80 6.84 5.30 5.51
N GLU A 81 6.73 5.70 4.24
CA GLU A 81 7.90 5.99 3.38
C GLU A 81 8.80 7.07 4.01
N GLU A 82 8.22 8.18 4.46
CA GLU A 82 8.95 9.26 5.09
C GLU A 82 9.61 8.83 6.41
N ALA A 83 8.88 8.10 7.26
CA ALA A 83 9.39 7.61 8.53
C ALA A 83 10.56 6.64 8.35
N LEU A 84 10.50 5.75 7.35
CA LEU A 84 11.59 4.84 7.03
C LEU A 84 12.83 5.61 6.56
N GLU A 85 12.67 6.59 5.68
CA GLU A 85 13.80 7.40 5.21
C GLU A 85 14.47 8.19 6.35
N GLN A 86 13.66 8.80 7.22
CA GLN A 86 14.17 9.52 8.39
C GLN A 86 14.90 8.56 9.36
N THR A 87 14.33 7.38 9.60
CA THR A 87 14.94 6.36 10.46
C THR A 87 16.35 6.01 9.98
N ILE A 88 16.52 5.79 8.67
CA ILE A 88 17.83 5.45 8.08
C ILE A 88 18.83 6.58 8.25
N ARG A 89 18.40 7.83 8.12
CA ARG A 89 19.27 9.02 8.28
C ARG A 89 19.69 9.25 9.74
N CYS A 90 18.83 8.93 10.69
CA CYS A 90 19.06 9.18 12.12
C CYS A 90 19.87 8.07 12.82
N LEU A 91 20.01 6.90 12.20
CA LEU A 91 20.76 5.80 12.80
C LEU A 91 22.27 6.09 12.85
N LYS A 92 22.86 5.91 14.03
CA LYS A 92 24.32 5.88 14.21
C LYS A 92 24.90 4.64 13.53
N PRO A 93 26.19 4.66 13.12
CA PRO A 93 26.88 3.46 12.66
C PRO A 93 26.72 2.30 13.65
N GLY A 94 26.34 1.12 13.14
CA GLY A 94 26.05 -0.07 13.95
C GLY A 94 24.64 -0.13 14.54
N GLY A 95 23.83 0.93 14.40
CA GLY A 95 22.41 0.94 14.78
C GLY A 95 21.56 -0.01 13.93
N ARG A 96 20.37 -0.35 14.42
CA ARG A 96 19.43 -1.27 13.75
C ARG A 96 18.05 -0.65 13.61
N ALA A 97 17.47 -0.79 12.41
CA ALA A 97 16.04 -0.59 12.17
C ALA A 97 15.34 -1.96 12.15
N SER A 98 14.18 -2.06 12.78
CA SER A 98 13.29 -3.22 12.73
C SER A 98 11.87 -2.73 12.49
N VAL A 99 11.20 -3.29 11.49
CA VAL A 99 9.87 -2.85 11.06
C VAL A 99 8.92 -4.05 11.12
N ILE A 100 7.75 -3.86 11.72
CA ILE A 100 6.68 -4.85 11.77
C ILE A 100 5.57 -4.35 10.86
N THR A 101 5.21 -5.15 9.87
CA THR A 101 4.17 -4.82 8.89
C THR A 101 2.98 -5.75 9.08
N PHE A 102 1.78 -5.24 8.79
CA PHE A 102 0.51 -5.95 8.93
C PHE A 102 -0.08 -6.37 7.59
N HIS A 103 0.30 -5.70 6.49
CA HIS A 103 -0.14 -6.08 5.16
C HIS A 103 0.94 -5.96 4.08
N SER A 104 0.62 -6.52 2.91
CA SER A 104 1.54 -6.69 1.77
C SER A 104 2.11 -5.37 1.24
N LEU A 105 1.34 -4.28 1.27
CA LEU A 105 1.79 -2.96 0.79
C LEU A 105 2.91 -2.38 1.66
N GLU A 106 2.76 -2.38 2.99
CA GLU A 106 3.77 -1.93 3.95
C GLU A 106 5.07 -2.75 3.79
N ASP A 107 4.95 -4.09 3.77
CA ASP A 107 6.10 -4.99 3.57
C ASP A 107 6.85 -4.68 2.28
N ARG A 108 6.11 -4.41 1.19
CA ARG A 108 6.70 -4.03 -0.09
C ARG A 108 7.46 -2.71 -0.01
N ILE A 109 6.87 -1.69 0.61
CA ILE A 109 7.50 -0.38 0.81
C ILE A 109 8.77 -0.52 1.63
N CYS A 110 8.70 -1.21 2.76
CA CYS A 110 9.85 -1.46 3.63
C CYS A 110 11.00 -2.15 2.87
N LYS A 111 10.71 -3.23 2.14
CA LYS A 111 11.69 -3.95 1.32
C LYS A 111 12.31 -3.07 0.24
N GLN A 112 11.49 -2.32 -0.50
CA GLN A 112 11.97 -1.42 -1.54
C GLN A 112 12.83 -0.31 -0.96
N MET A 113 12.42 0.28 0.17
CA MET A 113 13.18 1.32 0.85
C MET A 113 14.54 0.80 1.31
N PHE A 114 14.58 -0.30 2.07
CA PHE A 114 15.86 -0.86 2.51
C PHE A 114 16.75 -1.28 1.34
N SER A 115 16.19 -1.85 0.28
CA SER A 115 16.97 -2.23 -0.91
C SER A 115 17.64 -1.03 -1.60
N LYS A 116 17.08 0.19 -1.52
CA LYS A 116 17.72 1.41 -2.06
C LYS A 116 19.00 1.78 -1.31
N TYR A 117 19.12 1.40 -0.04
CA TYR A 117 20.21 1.78 0.84
C TYR A 117 21.23 0.66 1.08
N VAL A 118 21.01 -0.53 0.51
CA VAL A 118 21.94 -1.65 0.58
C VAL A 118 23.00 -1.55 -0.52
N GLU A 119 24.18 -2.11 -0.25
CA GLU A 119 25.24 -2.27 -1.24
C GLU A 119 24.74 -2.97 -2.50
N LYS A 120 24.77 -2.28 -3.64
CA LYS A 120 24.40 -2.82 -4.94
C LYS A 120 25.28 -2.24 -6.03
N CYS A 121 25.86 -3.11 -6.84
CA CYS A 121 26.61 -2.70 -8.02
C CYS A 121 25.69 -1.99 -9.01
N THR A 122 26.11 -0.84 -9.50
CA THR A 122 25.42 -0.06 -10.53
C THR A 122 26.13 -0.10 -11.89
N CYS A 123 27.20 -0.91 -12.01
CA CYS A 123 27.92 -1.07 -13.27
C CYS A 123 27.04 -1.82 -14.30
N PRO A 124 27.19 -1.51 -15.60
CA PRO A 124 26.58 -2.30 -16.66
C PRO A 124 26.95 -3.78 -16.57
N THR A 125 26.05 -4.67 -16.99
CA THR A 125 26.24 -6.13 -16.89
C THR A 125 27.37 -6.68 -17.75
N ASP A 126 27.77 -5.94 -18.78
CA ASP A 126 28.86 -6.24 -19.70
C ASP A 126 30.25 -5.83 -19.17
N PHE A 127 30.31 -5.14 -18.03
CA PHE A 127 31.58 -4.80 -17.39
C PHE A 127 32.18 -6.02 -16.66
N PRO A 128 33.46 -6.36 -16.91
CA PRO A 128 34.07 -7.56 -16.35
C PRO A 128 34.37 -7.45 -14.85
N LEU A 129 34.45 -6.23 -14.29
CA LEU A 129 34.74 -5.97 -12.89
C LEU A 129 33.92 -4.78 -12.37
N CYS A 130 33.53 -4.82 -11.10
CA CYS A 130 32.84 -3.71 -10.44
C CYS A 130 33.80 -2.53 -10.23
N VAL A 131 33.43 -1.36 -10.74
CA VAL A 131 34.19 -0.10 -10.58
C VAL A 131 33.39 1.00 -9.86
N CYS A 132 32.10 0.78 -9.60
CA CYS A 132 31.22 1.82 -9.04
C CYS A 132 31.51 2.18 -7.57
N GLY A 133 32.20 1.31 -6.82
CA GLY A 133 32.57 1.56 -5.43
C GLY A 133 31.39 1.77 -4.45
N ASN A 134 30.16 1.50 -4.87
CA ASN A 134 28.97 1.71 -4.05
C ASN A 134 28.92 0.70 -2.90
N LYS A 135 29.24 1.13 -1.68
CA LYS A 135 29.21 0.27 -0.47
C LYS A 135 27.87 0.26 0.27
N GLY A 136 26.86 0.98 -0.23
CA GLY A 136 25.58 1.17 0.48
C GLY A 136 25.72 1.89 1.82
N LYS A 137 24.58 2.16 2.47
CA LYS A 137 24.50 2.72 3.84
C LYS A 137 23.98 1.71 4.87
N MET A 138 23.36 0.63 4.41
CA MET A 138 22.72 -0.38 5.25
C MET A 138 23.13 -1.79 4.84
N LYS A 139 23.02 -2.71 5.79
CA LYS A 139 23.12 -4.16 5.57
C LYS A 139 21.84 -4.82 6.08
N LEU A 140 21.22 -5.64 5.24
CA LEU A 140 20.05 -6.43 5.64
C LEU A 140 20.45 -7.51 6.65
N ILE A 141 19.72 -7.59 7.76
CA ILE A 141 19.88 -8.59 8.83
C ILE A 141 18.78 -9.63 8.68
N ASN A 142 18.66 -10.23 7.51
CA ASN A 142 17.68 -11.26 7.27
C ASN A 142 18.34 -12.58 7.65
N ARG A 143 17.73 -13.36 8.56
CA ARG A 143 18.14 -14.75 8.77
C ARG A 143 17.84 -15.50 7.45
N LYS A 144 18.89 -16.15 6.90
CA LYS A 144 18.70 -17.26 5.96
C LYS A 144 17.88 -18.35 6.62
#